data_AF-A0A7N5JU23-F1
#
_entry.id   AF-A0A7N5JU23-F1
#
_cell.length_a   1.000
_cell.length_b   1.000
_cell.length_c   1.000
_cell.angle_alpha   90.00
_cell.angle_beta   90.00
_cell.angle_gamma   90.00
#
_symmetry.space_group_name_H-M   'P 1'
#
loop_
_entity.id
_entity.type
_entity.pdbx_description
1 polymer ?
#
loop_
_entity_poly.entity_id
_entity_poly.type
_entity_poly.pdbx_seq_one_letter_code
_entity_poly.pdbx_strand_id
1 'polypeptide(L)'
;MAPVGRLLLAGLLLLLGGLDGRSSGSAAGPVPLVIWHGMGDSCCNPISMGYIKKMVEEKIPGIYVLSLKIGSSLIDDMENSFFMNVNDQVKKVCDQLSKDPNLQGGYNAMGFSQGGQFLRAVVQRCPSPPMFNLISIGGQQQGVFGFPHCPGESSHICDWLRKVLDIAYTDAIQQHLGLVAGGSFHGKVGYVP
;
A
#
# COMPACT_ATOMS: atom_id res chain seq x y z
N MET A 1 -13.50 85.89 -4.43
CA MET A 1 -12.25 85.14 -4.20
C MET A 1 -12.54 83.67 -4.48
N ALA A 2 -11.82 83.12 -5.46
CA ALA A 2 -11.94 81.76 -6.01
C ALA A 2 -11.25 80.70 -5.10
N PRO A 3 -11.31 79.38 -5.40
CA PRO A 3 -12.32 78.66 -6.18
C PRO A 3 -12.85 77.39 -5.47
N VAL A 4 -14.06 77.00 -5.85
CA VAL A 4 -14.61 75.65 -5.68
C VAL A 4 -14.00 74.77 -6.76
N GLY A 5 -13.24 73.73 -6.39
CA GLY A 5 -12.48 72.90 -7.31
C GLY A 5 -12.45 71.42 -6.95
N ARG A 6 -13.20 70.63 -7.72
CA ARG A 6 -12.93 69.23 -8.10
C ARG A 6 -12.64 68.22 -6.98
N LEU A 7 -13.68 67.54 -6.50
CA LEU A 7 -13.59 66.11 -6.17
C LEU A 7 -14.59 65.33 -7.04
N LEU A 8 -14.17 65.08 -8.28
CA LEU A 8 -14.79 64.11 -9.16
C LEU A 8 -14.04 62.78 -9.00
N LEU A 9 -14.80 61.70 -8.83
CA LEU A 9 -14.45 60.31 -9.16
C LEU A 9 -13.24 59.70 -8.43
N ALA A 10 -13.45 59.22 -7.20
CA ALA A 10 -12.60 58.16 -6.62
C ALA A 10 -13.41 57.06 -5.91
N GLY A 11 -14.71 56.95 -6.19
CA GLY A 11 -15.61 55.98 -5.53
C GLY A 11 -16.04 54.79 -6.38
N LEU A 12 -15.54 54.65 -7.62
CA LEU A 12 -16.04 53.65 -8.57
C LEU A 12 -14.92 52.93 -9.34
N LEU A 13 -13.85 52.54 -8.65
CA LEU A 13 -12.80 51.65 -9.20
C LEU A 13 -12.47 50.43 -8.33
N LEU A 14 -13.30 50.12 -7.32
CA LEU A 14 -13.16 48.91 -6.50
C LEU A 14 -13.93 47.69 -7.08
N LEU A 15 -14.38 47.75 -8.34
CA LEU A 15 -15.17 46.68 -8.98
C LEU A 15 -14.46 45.96 -10.14
N LEU A 16 -13.17 46.21 -10.42
CA LEU A 16 -12.48 45.61 -11.58
C LEU A 16 -11.04 45.13 -11.33
N GLY A 17 -10.66 44.83 -10.07
CA GLY A 17 -9.25 44.59 -9.71
C GLY A 17 -8.94 43.30 -8.93
N GLY A 18 -9.80 42.29 -8.94
CA GLY A 18 -9.60 41.11 -8.09
C GLY A 18 -10.24 39.82 -8.61
N LEU A 19 -10.29 39.62 -9.92
CA LEU A 19 -10.27 38.26 -10.45
C LEU A 19 -8.80 37.82 -10.43
N ASP A 20 -8.26 37.63 -9.23
CA ASP A 20 -7.16 36.70 -9.07
C ASP A 20 -7.66 35.41 -9.67
N GLY A 21 -7.03 35.01 -10.78
CA GLY A 21 -7.26 33.73 -11.38
C GLY A 21 -7.02 32.69 -10.30
N ARG A 22 -8.11 32.23 -9.67
CA ARG A 22 -8.19 30.88 -9.16
C ARG A 22 -7.84 30.06 -10.36
N SER A 23 -6.58 29.62 -10.43
CA SER A 23 -6.20 28.54 -11.30
C SER A 23 -7.25 27.49 -11.05
N SER A 24 -8.04 27.21 -12.08
CA SER A 24 -8.86 26.01 -12.14
C SER A 24 -7.93 24.88 -11.72
N GLY A 25 -8.02 24.48 -10.45
CA GLY A 25 -7.31 23.32 -9.96
C GLY A 25 -7.79 22.22 -10.88
N SER A 26 -6.87 21.71 -11.71
CA SER A 26 -7.11 20.54 -12.55
C SER A 26 -7.99 19.59 -11.75
N ALA A 27 -9.16 19.22 -12.26
CA ALA A 27 -10.06 18.31 -11.58
C ALA A 27 -9.21 17.13 -11.12
N ALA A 28 -8.92 17.05 -9.82
CA ALA A 28 -7.97 16.09 -9.31
C ALA A 28 -8.54 14.72 -9.67
N GLY A 29 -7.85 14.00 -10.55
CA GLY A 29 -8.28 12.68 -11.01
C GLY A 29 -8.46 11.73 -9.81
N PRO A 30 -9.07 10.56 -10.03
CA PRO A 30 -9.26 9.60 -8.95
C PRO A 30 -7.94 9.29 -8.23
N VAL A 31 -7.98 9.23 -6.90
CA VAL A 31 -6.81 8.90 -6.09
C VAL A 31 -6.26 7.54 -6.54
N PRO A 32 -4.95 7.42 -6.82
CA PRO A 32 -4.32 6.16 -7.20
C PRO A 32 -4.59 5.02 -6.22
N LEU A 33 -4.56 3.79 -6.73
CA LEU A 33 -4.62 2.56 -5.93
C LEU A 33 -3.35 1.74 -6.08
N VAL A 34 -2.73 1.39 -4.96
CA VAL A 34 -1.64 0.42 -4.86
C VAL A 34 -2.20 -0.91 -4.38
N ILE A 35 -1.91 -2.00 -5.09
CA ILE A 35 -2.33 -3.35 -4.72
C ILE A 35 -1.11 -4.18 -4.33
N TRP A 36 -1.20 -4.92 -3.22
CA TRP A 36 -0.23 -5.94 -2.83
C TRP A 36 -0.91 -7.30 -2.69
N HIS A 37 -0.48 -8.25 -3.53
CA HIS A 37 -1.00 -9.62 -3.55
C HIS A 37 -0.58 -10.45 -2.33
N GLY A 38 -1.20 -11.63 -2.20
CA GLY A 38 -0.91 -12.61 -1.16
C GLY A 38 0.15 -13.63 -1.54
N MET A 39 0.43 -14.56 -0.63
CA MET A 39 1.35 -15.68 -0.85
C MET A 39 0.91 -16.55 -2.04
N GLY A 40 1.84 -16.91 -2.92
CA GLY A 40 1.58 -17.78 -4.08
C GLY A 40 0.83 -17.15 -5.25
N ASP A 41 0.68 -15.83 -5.26
CA ASP A 41 0.13 -15.08 -6.39
C ASP A 41 1.18 -14.13 -6.97
N SER A 42 0.81 -13.35 -8.00
CA SER A 42 1.66 -12.30 -8.58
C SER A 42 0.86 -11.03 -8.88
N CYS A 43 1.55 -9.93 -9.16
CA CYS A 43 0.98 -8.63 -9.52
C CYS A 43 -0.13 -8.70 -10.58
N CYS A 44 -0.02 -9.65 -11.50
CA CYS A 44 -0.58 -9.50 -12.83
C CYS A 44 -1.31 -10.74 -13.33
N ASN A 45 -1.59 -11.70 -12.43
CA ASN A 45 -2.36 -12.90 -12.76
C ASN A 45 -3.79 -12.53 -13.24
N PRO A 46 -4.18 -12.86 -14.50
CA PRO A 46 -5.46 -12.42 -15.07
C PRO A 46 -6.70 -12.87 -14.30
N ILE A 47 -6.64 -13.99 -13.57
CA ILE A 47 -7.77 -14.53 -12.80
C ILE A 47 -7.77 -14.04 -11.33
N SER A 48 -6.74 -13.32 -10.90
CA SER A 48 -6.61 -12.80 -9.53
C SER A 48 -6.35 -11.29 -9.54
N MET A 49 -5.13 -10.81 -9.30
CA MET A 49 -4.84 -9.38 -9.22
C MET A 49 -5.09 -8.62 -10.52
N GLY A 50 -4.88 -9.25 -11.68
CA GLY A 50 -5.25 -8.68 -12.97
C GLY A 50 -6.77 -8.46 -13.09
N TYR A 51 -7.58 -9.39 -12.56
CA TYR A 51 -9.02 -9.24 -12.50
C TYR A 51 -9.45 -8.11 -11.54
N ILE A 52 -8.86 -8.03 -10.34
CA ILE A 52 -9.12 -6.95 -9.39
C ILE A 52 -8.78 -5.58 -9.99
N LYS A 53 -7.59 -5.45 -10.60
CA LYS A 53 -7.17 -4.22 -11.27
C LYS A 53 -8.18 -3.79 -12.33
N LYS A 54 -8.55 -4.71 -13.23
CA LYS A 54 -9.52 -4.44 -14.29
C LYS A 54 -10.88 -4.01 -13.71
N MET A 55 -11.37 -4.70 -12.69
CA MET A 55 -12.63 -4.35 -12.03
C MET A 55 -12.60 -2.93 -11.45
N VAL A 56 -11.51 -2.53 -10.81
CA VAL A 56 -11.34 -1.18 -10.26
C VAL A 56 -11.33 -0.13 -11.37
N GLU A 57 -10.56 -0.36 -12.43
CA GLU A 57 -10.47 0.55 -13.58
C GLU A 57 -11.82 0.71 -14.31
N GLU A 58 -12.63 -0.35 -14.38
CA GLU A 58 -13.99 -0.32 -14.95
C GLU A 58 -14.97 0.48 -14.08
N LYS A 59 -14.83 0.41 -12.75
CA LYS A 59 -15.73 1.10 -11.81
C LYS A 59 -15.32 2.53 -11.51
N ILE A 60 -14.04 2.88 -11.70
CA ILE A 60 -13.49 4.20 -11.43
C ILE A 60 -12.70 4.66 -12.67
N PRO A 61 -13.37 5.22 -13.68
CA PRO A 61 -12.71 5.64 -14.91
C PRO A 61 -11.60 6.66 -14.64
N GLY A 62 -10.40 6.41 -15.20
CA GLY A 62 -9.25 7.30 -15.08
C GLY A 62 -8.39 7.11 -13.82
N ILE A 63 -8.69 6.12 -12.97
CA ILE A 63 -7.82 5.78 -11.84
C ILE A 63 -6.50 5.15 -12.30
N TYR A 64 -5.40 5.54 -11.64
CA TYR A 64 -4.12 4.84 -11.77
C TYR A 64 -4.05 3.67 -10.78
N VAL A 65 -3.88 2.44 -11.28
CA VAL A 65 -3.71 1.24 -10.44
C VAL A 65 -2.32 0.63 -10.62
N LEU A 66 -1.53 0.67 -9.55
CA LEU A 66 -0.25 -0.01 -9.44
C LEU A 66 -0.42 -1.32 -8.68
N SER A 67 -0.34 -2.45 -9.38
CA SER A 67 -0.21 -3.75 -8.73
C SER A 67 1.27 -4.07 -8.54
N LEU A 68 1.72 -4.16 -7.28
CA LEU A 68 3.13 -4.28 -6.93
C LEU A 68 3.70 -5.60 -7.44
N LYS A 69 4.88 -5.52 -8.06
CA LYS A 69 5.69 -6.66 -8.48
C LYS A 69 7.05 -6.62 -7.80
N ILE A 70 7.43 -7.69 -7.11
CA ILE A 70 8.66 -7.85 -6.36
C ILE A 70 9.52 -8.91 -7.06
N GLY A 71 10.33 -8.48 -8.01
CA GLY A 71 11.17 -9.39 -8.80
C GLY A 71 11.31 -8.92 -10.24
N SER A 72 12.12 -9.63 -11.02
CA SER A 72 12.31 -9.31 -12.43
C SER A 72 11.19 -9.89 -13.30
N SER A 73 10.70 -11.08 -12.95
CA SER A 73 9.64 -11.83 -13.64
C SER A 73 8.39 -12.06 -12.77
N LEU A 74 7.31 -12.59 -13.36
CA LEU A 74 6.11 -13.02 -12.59
C LEU A 74 6.39 -14.25 -11.73
N ILE A 75 7.32 -15.11 -12.16
CA ILE A 75 7.74 -16.28 -11.41
C ILE A 75 8.52 -15.82 -10.16
N ASP A 76 9.46 -14.88 -10.34
CA ASP A 76 10.20 -14.29 -9.22
C ASP A 76 9.25 -13.64 -8.21
N ASP A 77 8.22 -12.93 -8.68
CA ASP A 77 7.21 -12.28 -7.82
C ASP A 77 6.46 -13.29 -6.95
N MET A 78 6.03 -14.39 -7.57
CA MET A 78 5.38 -15.50 -6.88
C MET A 78 6.34 -16.18 -5.89
N GLU A 79 7.57 -16.50 -6.30
CA GLU A 79 8.55 -17.15 -5.43
C GLU A 79 8.98 -16.26 -4.26
N ASN A 80 9.20 -14.95 -4.49
CA ASN A 80 9.54 -13.99 -3.44
C ASN A 80 8.43 -13.83 -2.41
N SER A 81 7.17 -14.10 -2.76
CA SER A 81 6.07 -14.14 -1.79
C SER A 81 6.26 -15.21 -0.71
N PHE A 82 7.06 -16.26 -0.99
CA PHE A 82 7.44 -17.32 -0.05
C PHE A 82 8.86 -17.17 0.49
N PHE A 83 9.83 -16.83 -0.37
CA PHE A 83 11.26 -17.02 -0.12
C PHE A 83 12.08 -15.73 -0.06
N MET A 84 11.43 -14.58 0.09
CA MET A 84 12.11 -13.30 0.29
C MET A 84 11.81 -12.72 1.66
N ASN A 85 12.84 -12.22 2.34
CA ASN A 85 12.70 -11.47 3.58
C ASN A 85 11.69 -10.32 3.44
N VAL A 86 10.67 -10.30 4.30
CA VAL A 86 9.61 -9.29 4.24
C VAL A 86 10.14 -7.87 4.46
N ASN A 87 11.19 -7.67 5.27
CA ASN A 87 11.78 -6.35 5.45
C ASN A 87 12.39 -5.82 4.16
N ASP A 88 13.04 -6.68 3.39
CA ASP A 88 13.61 -6.31 2.09
C ASP A 88 12.51 -6.07 1.04
N GLN A 89 11.42 -6.85 1.09
CA GLN A 89 10.23 -6.59 0.28
C GLN A 89 9.65 -5.21 0.57
N VAL A 90 9.43 -4.87 1.85
CA VAL A 90 8.93 -3.55 2.27
C VAL A 90 9.87 -2.44 1.82
N LYS A 91 11.19 -2.62 1.97
CA LYS A 91 12.18 -1.65 1.48
C LYS A 91 12.06 -1.44 -0.04
N LYS A 92 11.99 -2.52 -0.82
CA LYS A 92 11.82 -2.45 -2.29
C LYS A 92 10.53 -1.73 -2.66
N VAL A 93 9.43 -2.00 -1.95
CA VAL A 93 8.15 -1.34 -2.19
C VAL A 93 8.22 0.13 -1.84
N CYS A 94 8.77 0.53 -0.70
CA CYS A 94 9.02 1.95 -0.39
C CYS A 94 9.85 2.64 -1.50
N ASP A 95 10.90 1.98 -1.98
CA ASP A 95 11.74 2.49 -3.07
C ASP A 95 10.96 2.62 -4.39
N GLN A 96 10.04 1.69 -4.71
CA GLN A 96 9.16 1.78 -5.88
C GLN A 96 8.16 2.93 -5.76
N LEU A 97 7.46 3.03 -4.62
CA LEU A 97 6.43 4.04 -4.39
C LEU A 97 7.00 5.47 -4.41
N SER A 98 8.18 5.67 -3.83
CA SER A 98 8.85 6.97 -3.81
C SER A 98 9.25 7.47 -5.21
N LYS A 99 9.48 6.57 -6.16
CA LYS A 99 9.91 6.89 -7.54
C LYS A 99 8.76 7.04 -8.52
N ASP A 100 7.54 6.65 -8.14
CA ASP A 100 6.39 6.75 -9.02
C ASP A 100 5.78 8.17 -8.95
N PRO A 101 5.85 8.96 -10.03
CA PRO A 101 5.33 10.33 -10.04
C PRO A 101 3.81 10.38 -9.85
N ASN A 102 3.08 9.32 -10.19
CA ASN A 102 1.62 9.28 -10.06
C ASN A 102 1.17 9.19 -8.59
N LEU A 103 2.06 8.78 -7.69
CA LEU A 103 1.73 8.54 -6.27
C LEU A 103 2.14 9.71 -5.37
N GLN A 104 2.86 10.72 -5.88
CA GLN A 104 3.41 11.80 -5.06
C GLN A 104 2.33 12.66 -4.38
N GLY A 105 1.14 12.73 -4.99
CA GLY A 105 -0.05 13.37 -4.40
C GLY A 105 -0.76 12.53 -3.33
N GLY A 106 -0.28 11.31 -3.06
CA GLY A 106 -0.88 10.33 -2.16
C GLY A 106 -1.66 9.24 -2.88
N TYR A 107 -1.93 8.14 -2.16
CA TYR A 107 -2.52 6.94 -2.74
C TYR A 107 -3.36 6.15 -1.72
N ASN A 108 -4.33 5.40 -2.22
CA ASN A 108 -4.99 4.33 -1.46
C ASN A 108 -4.22 3.03 -1.64
N ALA A 109 -4.29 2.13 -0.65
CA ALA A 109 -3.63 0.84 -0.69
C ALA A 109 -4.61 -0.29 -0.38
N MET A 110 -4.49 -1.41 -1.09
CA MET A 110 -5.30 -2.61 -0.92
C MET A 110 -4.41 -3.85 -0.87
N GLY A 111 -4.41 -4.55 0.26
CA GLY A 111 -3.60 -5.74 0.49
C GLY A 111 -4.43 -6.99 0.65
N PHE A 112 -4.07 -8.05 -0.07
CA PHE A 112 -4.73 -9.36 -0.03
C PHE A 112 -3.92 -10.36 0.79
N SER A 113 -4.56 -11.08 1.71
CA SER A 113 -3.89 -12.03 2.60
C SER A 113 -2.64 -11.36 3.23
N GLN A 114 -1.44 -11.93 3.09
CA GLN A 114 -0.23 -11.35 3.68
C GLN A 114 0.10 -9.92 3.24
N GLY A 115 -0.32 -9.51 2.03
CA GLY A 115 -0.12 -8.16 1.52
C GLY A 115 -0.78 -7.09 2.40
N GLY A 116 -1.81 -7.43 3.17
CA GLY A 116 -2.50 -6.52 4.10
C GLY A 116 -1.59 -6.02 5.22
N GLN A 117 -0.90 -6.92 5.92
CA GLN A 117 0.05 -6.54 6.96
C GLN A 117 1.36 -5.98 6.37
N PHE A 118 1.73 -6.38 5.14
CA PHE A 118 2.91 -5.80 4.47
C PHE A 118 2.69 -4.32 4.12
N LEU A 119 1.50 -3.96 3.61
CA LEU A 119 1.14 -2.56 3.40
C LEU A 119 0.98 -1.79 4.71
N ARG A 120 0.57 -2.44 5.81
CA ARG A 120 0.65 -1.84 7.14
C ARG A 120 2.11 -1.49 7.51
N ALA A 121 3.07 -2.37 7.22
CA ALA A 121 4.48 -2.08 7.46
C ALA A 121 4.99 -0.90 6.59
N VAL A 122 4.51 -0.78 5.34
CA VAL A 122 4.82 0.36 4.46
C VAL A 122 4.38 1.68 5.09
N VAL A 123 3.11 1.81 5.50
CA VAL A 123 2.63 3.07 6.11
C VAL A 123 3.36 3.41 7.41
N GLN A 124 3.80 2.41 8.17
CA GLN A 124 4.57 2.61 9.40
C GLN A 124 6.04 2.99 9.17
N ARG A 125 6.65 2.61 8.04
CA ARG A 125 8.10 2.74 7.79
C ARG A 125 8.48 3.79 6.77
N CYS A 126 7.63 4.05 5.77
CA CYS A 126 7.89 5.02 4.72
C CYS A 126 6.63 5.88 4.46
N PRO A 127 6.40 6.92 5.27
CA PRO A 127 5.18 7.73 5.22
C PRO A 127 5.06 8.66 3.99
N SER A 128 6.03 8.62 3.07
CA SER A 128 6.07 9.43 1.86
C SER A 128 6.33 8.53 0.63
N PRO A 129 5.49 8.56 -0.41
CA PRO A 129 4.25 9.35 -0.53
C PRO A 129 3.17 8.95 0.49
N PRO A 130 2.19 9.83 0.80
CA PRO A 130 1.22 9.58 1.85
C PRO A 130 0.18 8.52 1.43
N MET A 131 0.03 7.48 2.26
CA MET A 131 -1.07 6.52 2.14
C MET A 131 -2.33 7.08 2.82
N PHE A 132 -3.44 7.19 2.09
CA PHE A 132 -4.70 7.74 2.61
C PHE A 132 -5.60 6.69 3.25
N ASN A 133 -5.86 5.60 2.54
CA ASN A 133 -6.66 4.49 3.04
C ASN A 133 -5.90 3.18 2.88
N LEU A 134 -5.98 2.31 3.89
CA LEU A 134 -5.50 0.93 3.84
C LEU A 134 -6.68 -0.04 3.91
N ILE A 135 -6.91 -0.79 2.84
CA ILE A 135 -7.92 -1.84 2.76
C ILE A 135 -7.21 -3.18 2.90
N SER A 136 -7.47 -3.91 3.99
CA SER A 136 -6.90 -5.24 4.22
C SER A 136 -7.95 -6.32 4.00
N ILE A 137 -7.76 -7.15 2.97
CA ILE A 137 -8.67 -8.23 2.59
C ILE A 137 -8.09 -9.55 3.11
N GLY A 138 -8.57 -9.98 4.27
CA GLY A 138 -8.15 -11.24 4.92
C GLY A 138 -6.71 -11.23 5.45
N GLY A 139 -6.14 -10.05 5.73
CA GLY A 139 -4.77 -9.92 6.22
C GLY A 139 -4.59 -10.37 7.67
N GLN A 140 -3.44 -10.99 7.96
CA GLN A 140 -3.13 -11.58 9.25
C GLN A 140 -2.35 -10.58 10.11
N GLN A 141 -3.07 -9.57 10.63
CA GLN A 141 -2.45 -8.44 11.32
C GLN A 141 -1.72 -8.83 12.63
N GLN A 142 -2.12 -9.95 13.24
CA GLN A 142 -1.49 -10.59 14.40
C GLN A 142 -0.70 -11.86 14.02
N GLY A 143 -0.40 -12.03 12.72
CA GLY A 143 0.17 -13.25 12.16
C GLY A 143 -0.73 -14.48 12.31
N VAL A 144 -0.17 -15.67 12.08
CA VAL A 144 -0.86 -16.95 12.24
C VAL A 144 -0.16 -17.85 13.25
N PHE A 145 -0.93 -18.72 13.89
CA PHE A 145 -0.43 -19.76 14.77
C PHE A 145 -1.11 -21.11 14.46
N GLY A 146 -0.77 -21.68 13.30
CA GLY A 146 -1.28 -22.97 12.83
C GLY A 146 -1.20 -23.10 11.30
N PHE A 147 -1.32 -24.32 10.79
CA PHE A 147 -1.43 -24.59 9.36
C PHE A 147 -2.91 -24.60 8.92
N PRO A 148 -3.23 -24.16 7.68
CA PRO A 148 -4.56 -24.34 7.11
C PRO A 148 -4.99 -25.82 7.18
N HIS A 149 -6.26 -26.08 7.52
CA HIS A 149 -6.85 -27.43 7.66
C HIS A 149 -6.27 -28.31 8.78
N CYS A 150 -5.65 -27.69 9.79
CA CYS A 150 -5.11 -28.38 10.95
C CYS A 150 -5.79 -27.85 12.23
N PRO A 151 -7.06 -28.23 12.49
CA PRO A 151 -7.78 -27.81 13.69
C PRO A 151 -7.07 -28.36 14.92
N GLY A 152 -6.76 -27.47 15.87
CA GLY A 152 -6.00 -27.82 17.06
C GLY A 152 -6.63 -28.97 17.85
N GLU A 153 -5.75 -29.77 18.46
CA GLU A 153 -5.98 -30.81 19.48
C GLU A 153 -6.37 -32.24 19.05
N SER A 154 -6.65 -32.53 17.77
CA SER A 154 -7.07 -33.91 17.38
C SER A 154 -6.06 -34.74 16.58
N SER A 155 -4.85 -34.23 16.34
CA SER A 155 -3.86 -34.92 15.50
C SER A 155 -2.43 -34.70 16.00
N HIS A 156 -1.73 -35.78 16.34
CA HIS A 156 -0.29 -35.75 16.66
C HIS A 156 0.57 -35.17 15.54
N ILE A 157 0.11 -35.26 14.29
CA ILE A 157 0.75 -34.68 13.11
C ILE A 157 0.63 -33.15 13.13
N CYS A 158 -0.51 -32.63 13.57
CA CYS A 158 -0.76 -31.20 13.70
C CYS A 158 0.10 -30.57 14.79
N ASP A 159 0.27 -31.23 15.93
CA ASP A 159 1.15 -30.76 17.00
C ASP A 159 2.64 -30.84 16.61
N TRP A 160 3.03 -31.87 15.86
CA TRP A 160 4.38 -31.94 15.29
C TRP A 160 4.64 -30.82 14.28
N LEU A 161 3.70 -30.56 13.37
CA LEU A 161 3.78 -29.43 12.43
C LEU A 161 3.84 -28.07 13.15
N ARG A 162 3.17 -27.93 14.30
CA ARG A 162 3.33 -26.74 15.16
C ARG A 162 4.71 -26.62 15.77
N LYS A 163 5.34 -27.72 16.17
CA LYS A 163 6.75 -27.71 16.62
C LYS A 163 7.72 -27.40 15.48
N VAL A 164 7.38 -27.74 14.23
CA VAL A 164 8.12 -27.29 13.04
C VAL A 164 7.96 -25.77 12.82
N LEU A 165 6.83 -25.16 13.22
CA LEU A 165 6.70 -23.70 13.21
C LEU A 165 7.65 -23.01 14.20
N ASP A 166 8.18 -23.69 15.22
CA ASP A 166 9.24 -23.12 16.06
C ASP A 166 10.53 -22.87 15.26
N ILE A 167 10.77 -23.68 14.22
CA ILE A 167 11.89 -23.47 13.28
C ILE A 167 11.66 -22.19 12.46
N ALA A 168 10.41 -21.81 12.19
CA ALA A 168 10.07 -20.56 11.53
C ALA A 168 10.43 -19.30 12.35
N TYR A 169 10.72 -19.44 13.64
CA TYR A 169 11.23 -18.36 14.49
C TYR A 169 12.76 -18.28 14.55
N THR A 170 13.50 -19.20 13.89
CA THR A 170 14.96 -19.09 13.81
C THR A 170 15.39 -17.96 12.89
N ASP A 171 16.52 -17.32 13.21
CA ASP A 171 17.07 -16.22 12.42
C ASP A 171 17.34 -16.64 10.96
N ALA A 172 17.84 -17.85 10.75
CA ALA A 172 18.10 -18.39 9.42
C ALA A 172 16.83 -18.45 8.56
N ILE A 173 15.69 -18.86 9.12
CA ILE A 173 14.43 -18.96 8.39
C ILE A 173 13.81 -17.58 8.18
N GLN A 174 13.78 -16.73 9.22
CA GLN A 174 13.22 -15.38 9.11
C GLN A 174 14.01 -14.47 8.18
N GLN A 175 15.28 -14.79 7.92
CA GLN A 175 16.10 -14.09 6.95
C GLN A 175 15.80 -14.50 5.50
N HIS A 176 15.23 -15.68 5.27
CA HIS A 176 15.07 -16.26 3.92
C HIS A 176 13.60 -16.54 3.55
N LEU A 177 12.63 -16.44 4.46
CA LEU A 177 11.22 -16.71 4.17
C LEU A 177 10.31 -15.49 4.42
N GLY A 178 9.29 -15.35 3.57
CA GLY A 178 8.19 -14.39 3.67
C GLY A 178 7.09 -14.80 4.65
N LEU A 179 7.35 -15.74 5.55
CA LEU A 179 6.35 -16.32 6.45
C LEU A 179 5.85 -15.33 7.51
N VAL A 180 4.53 -15.31 7.72
CA VAL A 180 3.86 -14.43 8.69
C VAL A 180 3.48 -15.19 9.96
N ALA A 181 4.48 -15.64 10.73
CA ALA A 181 4.23 -16.25 12.04
C ALA A 181 3.87 -15.19 13.10
N GLY A 182 2.95 -15.53 14.02
CA GLY A 182 2.39 -14.61 15.03
C GLY A 182 3.41 -13.81 15.85
N GLY A 183 4.54 -14.44 16.24
CA GLY A 183 5.63 -13.74 16.94
C GLY A 183 6.60 -12.96 16.04
N SER A 184 6.75 -13.35 14.77
CA SER A 184 7.76 -12.78 13.85
C SER A 184 7.37 -11.39 13.38
N PHE A 185 6.07 -11.17 13.13
CA PHE A 185 5.62 -9.90 12.55
C PHE A 185 5.72 -8.76 13.55
N HIS A 186 5.33 -8.96 14.82
CA HIS A 186 5.47 -7.94 15.86
C HIS A 186 6.93 -7.64 16.22
N GLY A 187 7.81 -8.66 16.26
CA GLY A 187 9.20 -8.49 16.69
C GLY A 187 10.17 -7.98 15.63
N LYS A 188 9.95 -8.24 14.34
CA LYS A 188 10.96 -7.97 13.28
C LYS A 188 10.47 -7.18 12.06
N VAL A 189 9.16 -7.15 11.80
CA VAL A 189 8.58 -6.45 10.63
C VAL A 189 7.70 -5.26 11.03
N GLY A 190 7.12 -5.28 12.23
CA GLY A 190 6.20 -4.27 12.76
C GLY A 190 6.78 -3.37 13.85
N TYR A 191 8.02 -3.56 14.30
CA TYR A 191 8.62 -2.67 15.31
C TYR A 191 9.07 -1.36 14.65
N VAL A 192 8.33 -0.30 14.97
CA VAL A 192 8.81 1.09 14.96
C VAL A 192 9.46 1.27 16.33
N PRO A 193 10.76 1.65 16.44
CA PRO A 193 11.32 2.03 17.74
C PRO A 193 10.56 3.23 18.33
#